data_AF-A0A838JQX7-F1
#
_entry.id   AF-A0A838JQX7-F1
#
_cell.length_a   1.000
_cell.length_b   1.000
_cell.length_c   1.000
_cell.angle_alpha   90.00
_cell.angle_beta   90.00
_cell.angle_gamma   90.00
#
_symmetry.space_group_name_H-M   'P 1'
#
loop_
_entity.id
_entity.type
_entity.pdbx_description
1 polymer ?
#
loop_
_entity_poly.entity_id
_entity_poly.type
_entity_poly.pdbx_seq_one_letter_code
_entity_poly.pdbx_strand_id
1 'polypeptide(L)'
;MLVSLGAELLKLRKRVSTWVLGLIWLAVIILLNYALIYVLLSNAPPPTFPADTPKAQQEQLQKQQEQYEEQQLAFLYPENVVPNLTPGFPSLGAPIVLILGALAVGSEYSWATFKTVLTQRPSRLAVFFGKLLALGVVLALLVVLIFVAGAASGYVIAGLSGGSLTGPPAGELIRALGAGWLILAVWATLGALLATLLRSTALAVGIGLVYSLGLEGIITNLPIQNETYKDVIEFLPGQNSTFLAGSFSEQGLASPQPPVDAWQATLVLLAYTALFVLLAALVFRRRDVN
;
A
#
# COMPACT_ATOMS: atom_id res chain seq x y z
N MET A 1 -8.64 -27.61 -1.29
CA MET A 1 -8.36 -26.15 -1.26
C MET A 1 -8.71 -25.53 0.09
N LEU A 2 -9.95 -25.66 0.59
CA LEU A 2 -10.37 -25.09 1.88
C LEU A 2 -9.53 -25.55 3.09
N VAL A 3 -9.17 -26.83 3.16
CA VAL A 3 -8.29 -27.36 4.24
C VAL A 3 -6.88 -26.73 4.16
N SER A 4 -6.36 -26.53 2.94
CA SER A 4 -5.07 -25.84 2.73
C SER A 4 -5.13 -24.38 3.11
N LEU A 5 -6.24 -23.69 2.81
CA LEU A 5 -6.48 -22.31 3.21
C LEU A 5 -6.45 -22.18 4.75
N GLY A 6 -7.17 -23.04 5.47
CA GLY A 6 -7.18 -23.02 6.94
C GLY A 6 -5.80 -23.24 7.55
N ALA A 7 -5.03 -24.18 7.00
CA ALA A 7 -3.66 -24.44 7.46
C ALA A 7 -2.72 -23.24 7.19
N GLU A 8 -2.82 -22.63 6.02
CA GLU A 8 -1.99 -21.47 5.65
C GLU A 8 -2.37 -20.21 6.44
N LEU A 9 -3.66 -19.99 6.73
CA LEU A 9 -4.11 -18.94 7.64
C LEU A 9 -3.57 -19.14 9.06
N LEU A 10 -3.56 -20.37 9.56
CA LEU A 10 -2.97 -20.69 10.86
C LEU A 10 -1.47 -20.35 10.90
N LYS A 11 -0.73 -20.72 9.85
CA LYS A 11 0.71 -20.41 9.72
C LYS A 11 0.94 -18.91 9.72
N LEU A 12 0.25 -18.15 8.86
CA LEU A 12 0.40 -16.69 8.78
C LEU A 12 0.02 -16.02 10.10
N ARG A 13 -1.07 -16.45 10.75
CA ARG A 13 -1.50 -15.94 12.06
C ARG A 13 -0.48 -16.22 13.16
N LYS A 14 0.22 -17.35 13.14
CA LYS A 14 1.23 -17.68 14.17
C LYS A 14 2.61 -17.10 13.87
N ARG A 15 2.83 -16.59 12.67
CA ARG A 15 4.14 -16.07 12.27
C ARG A 15 4.36 -14.65 12.77
N VAL A 16 5.39 -14.48 13.59
CA VAL A 16 5.76 -13.17 14.15
C VAL A 16 6.00 -12.12 13.06
N SER A 17 6.62 -12.50 11.94
CA SER A 17 6.90 -11.57 10.83
C SER A 17 5.64 -10.93 10.25
N THR A 18 4.51 -11.66 10.17
CA THR A 18 3.25 -11.14 9.64
C THR A 18 2.68 -10.05 10.54
N TRP A 19 2.75 -10.26 11.87
CA TRP A 19 2.33 -9.26 12.85
C TRP A 19 3.29 -8.07 12.90
N VAL A 20 4.61 -8.31 12.89
CA VAL A 20 5.60 -7.24 12.94
C VAL A 20 5.45 -6.30 11.76
N LEU A 21 5.33 -6.83 10.53
CA LEU A 21 5.13 -6.01 9.34
C LEU A 21 3.83 -5.19 9.40
N GLY A 22 2.72 -5.82 9.83
CA GLY A 22 1.45 -5.11 10.00
C GLY A 22 1.49 -4.04 11.10
N LEU A 23 2.08 -4.36 12.26
CA LEU A 23 2.22 -3.44 13.39
C LEU A 23 3.15 -2.28 13.08
N ILE A 24 4.25 -2.50 12.35
CA ILE A 24 5.13 -1.42 11.89
C ILE A 24 4.34 -0.44 11.03
N TRP A 25 3.55 -0.94 10.07
CA TRP A 25 2.78 -0.05 9.21
C TRP A 25 1.68 0.71 9.98
N LEU A 26 0.97 0.02 10.88
CA LEU A 26 -0.01 0.67 11.77
C LEU A 26 0.64 1.74 12.65
N ALA A 27 1.82 1.46 13.20
CA ALA A 27 2.58 2.42 13.98
C ALA A 27 2.99 3.64 13.13
N VAL A 28 3.43 3.44 11.88
CA VAL A 28 3.73 4.54 10.96
C VAL A 28 2.49 5.39 10.69
N ILE A 29 1.33 4.79 10.46
CA ILE A 29 0.08 5.54 10.27
C ILE A 29 -0.26 6.36 11.51
N ILE A 30 -0.33 5.73 12.68
CA ILE A 30 -0.75 6.41 13.91
C ILE A 30 0.27 7.48 14.31
N LEU A 31 1.56 7.13 14.33
CA LEU A 31 2.61 8.01 14.86
C LEU A 31 3.04 9.06 13.85
N LEU A 32 3.33 8.66 12.60
CA LEU A 32 3.92 9.57 11.61
C LEU A 32 2.86 10.28 10.76
N ASN A 33 1.77 9.60 10.38
CA ASN A 33 0.75 10.21 9.52
C ASN A 33 -0.25 11.09 10.30
N TYR A 34 -0.61 10.68 11.53
CA TYR A 34 -1.58 11.42 12.34
C TYR A 34 -0.94 12.18 13.49
N ALA A 35 -0.33 11.49 14.47
CA ALA A 35 0.13 12.13 15.70
C ALA A 35 1.22 13.19 15.45
N LEU A 36 2.24 12.87 14.65
CA LEU A 36 3.31 13.80 14.32
C LEU A 36 2.78 15.02 13.57
N ILE A 37 1.96 14.83 12.53
CA ILE A 37 1.41 15.93 11.74
C ILE A 37 0.52 16.83 12.60
N TYR A 38 -0.33 16.23 13.45
CA TYR A 38 -1.15 16.98 14.39
C TYR A 38 -0.31 17.82 15.35
N VAL A 39 0.72 17.22 15.97
CA VAL A 39 1.61 17.93 16.91
C VAL A 39 2.37 19.06 16.20
N LEU A 40 2.81 18.86 14.96
CA LEU A 40 3.50 19.90 14.19
C LEU A 40 2.56 21.07 13.88
N LEU A 41 1.33 20.78 13.45
CA LEU A 41 0.33 21.80 13.13
C LEU A 41 -0.16 22.54 14.39
N SER A 42 -0.41 21.83 15.49
CA SER A 42 -0.90 22.44 16.73
C SER A 42 0.14 23.29 17.45
N ASN A 43 1.43 23.14 17.12
CA ASN A 43 2.53 23.88 17.74
C ASN A 43 3.28 24.77 16.71
N ALA A 44 2.65 25.08 15.58
CA ALA A 44 3.26 25.94 14.57
C ALA A 44 3.56 27.33 15.17
N PRO A 45 4.80 27.85 15.05
CA PRO A 45 5.14 29.17 15.56
C PRO A 45 4.39 30.25 14.77
N PRO A 46 4.04 31.38 15.42
CA PRO A 46 3.32 32.45 14.75
C PRO A 46 4.09 32.97 13.53
N PRO A 47 3.38 33.42 12.48
CA PRO A 47 3.99 33.92 11.25
C PRO A 47 5.02 35.01 11.54
N THR A 48 6.25 34.83 11.05
CA THR A 48 7.29 35.87 11.12
C THR A 48 7.46 36.51 9.74
N PHE A 49 7.48 37.84 9.70
CA PHE A 49 7.60 38.60 8.46
C PHE A 49 8.85 39.49 8.47
N PRO A 50 9.51 39.70 7.32
CA PRO A 50 10.59 40.68 7.21
C PRO A 50 10.11 42.06 7.68
N ALA A 51 10.93 42.80 8.42
CA ALA A 51 10.55 44.09 9.02
C ALA A 51 10.01 45.12 8.01
N ASP A 52 10.41 45.00 6.74
CA ASP A 52 10.04 45.90 5.65
C ASP A 52 8.73 45.55 4.94
N THR A 53 8.05 44.46 5.33
CA THR A 53 6.75 44.11 4.72
C THR A 53 5.66 45.09 5.18
N PRO A 54 4.87 45.66 4.26
CA PRO A 54 3.73 46.51 4.62
C PRO A 54 2.74 45.75 5.52
N LYS A 55 2.23 46.41 6.58
CA LYS A 55 1.28 45.79 7.53
C LYS A 55 0.06 45.16 6.86
N ALA A 56 -0.46 45.78 5.80
CA ALA A 56 -1.58 45.24 5.02
C ALA A 56 -1.23 43.93 4.30
N GLN A 57 0.02 43.75 3.86
CA GLN A 57 0.49 42.47 3.30
C GLN A 57 0.75 41.43 4.40
N GLN A 58 1.25 41.85 5.57
CA GLN A 58 1.45 40.95 6.71
C GLN A 58 0.12 40.32 7.14
N GLU A 59 -0.95 41.11 7.29
CA GLU A 59 -2.28 40.59 7.64
C GLU A 59 -2.83 39.62 6.58
N GLN A 60 -2.58 39.87 5.28
CA GLN A 60 -2.99 38.95 4.21
C GLN A 60 -2.23 37.63 4.27
N LEU A 61 -0.91 37.68 4.49
CA LEU A 61 -0.08 36.48 4.58
C LEU A 61 -0.38 35.67 5.85
N GLN A 62 -0.68 36.34 6.97
CA GLN A 62 -1.14 35.68 8.20
C GLN A 62 -2.42 34.89 7.96
N LYS A 63 -3.45 35.54 7.42
CA LYS A 63 -4.73 34.87 7.11
C LYS A 63 -4.55 33.72 6.14
N GLN A 64 -3.69 33.90 5.13
CA GLN A 64 -3.41 32.85 4.17
C GLN A 64 -2.73 31.64 4.85
N GLN A 65 -1.79 31.86 5.77
CA GLN A 65 -1.13 30.78 6.51
C GLN A 65 -2.09 30.08 7.48
N GLU A 66 -2.89 30.83 8.25
CA GLU A 66 -3.93 30.27 9.12
C GLU A 66 -4.92 29.39 8.32
N GLN A 67 -5.35 29.87 7.15
CA GLN A 67 -6.20 29.09 6.24
C GLN A 67 -5.51 27.82 5.75
N TYR A 68 -4.22 27.87 5.44
CA TYR A 68 -3.47 26.68 5.04
C TYR A 68 -3.32 25.67 6.19
N GLU A 69 -3.08 26.13 7.41
CA GLU A 69 -2.99 25.28 8.59
C GLU A 69 -4.33 24.59 8.91
N GLU A 70 -5.44 25.34 8.85
CA GLU A 70 -6.79 24.79 9.01
C GLU A 70 -7.11 23.75 7.93
N GLN A 71 -6.74 24.01 6.67
CA GLN A 71 -6.92 23.05 5.58
C GLN A 71 -6.10 21.78 5.79
N GLN A 72 -4.86 21.90 6.29
CA GLN A 72 -4.01 20.74 6.59
C GLN A 72 -4.53 19.94 7.79
N LEU A 73 -5.03 20.62 8.83
CA LEU A 73 -5.68 19.98 9.96
C LEU A 73 -6.96 19.25 9.53
N ALA A 74 -7.75 19.84 8.64
CA ALA A 74 -8.94 19.22 8.08
C ALA A 74 -8.64 17.91 7.34
N PHE A 75 -7.46 17.79 6.72
CA PHE A 75 -7.01 16.57 6.07
C PHE A 75 -6.77 15.39 7.04
N LEU A 76 -6.60 15.66 8.33
CA LEU A 76 -6.46 14.63 9.37
C LEU A 76 -7.82 14.18 9.94
N TYR A 77 -8.94 14.81 9.57
CA TYR A 77 -10.25 14.45 10.09
C TYR A 77 -10.81 13.16 9.47
N PRO A 78 -11.80 12.52 10.14
CA PRO A 78 -12.38 11.25 9.69
C PRO A 78 -12.90 11.27 8.24
N GLU A 79 -13.43 12.41 7.80
CA GLU A 79 -13.95 12.61 6.45
C GLU A 79 -12.88 12.41 5.37
N ASN A 80 -11.62 12.72 5.66
CA ASN A 80 -10.50 12.64 4.73
C ASN A 80 -9.66 11.36 4.89
N VAL A 81 -10.12 10.37 5.65
CA VAL A 81 -9.37 9.11 5.88
C VAL A 81 -9.05 8.40 4.57
N VAL A 82 -9.95 8.44 3.58
CA VAL A 82 -9.75 7.81 2.27
C VAL A 82 -8.63 8.50 1.47
N PRO A 83 -8.72 9.81 1.14
CA PRO A 83 -7.65 10.50 0.43
C PRO A 83 -6.32 10.50 1.19
N ASN A 84 -6.36 10.50 2.52
CA ASN A 84 -5.16 10.53 3.37
C ASN A 84 -4.42 9.18 3.39
N LEU A 85 -5.13 8.05 3.52
CA LEU A 85 -4.49 6.74 3.65
C LEU A 85 -4.16 6.06 2.32
N THR A 86 -4.94 6.33 1.27
CA THR A 86 -4.82 5.57 0.02
C THR A 86 -3.44 5.70 -0.66
N PRO A 87 -2.80 6.88 -0.69
CA PRO A 87 -1.41 7.03 -1.17
C PRO A 87 -0.38 6.19 -0.39
N GLY A 88 -0.71 5.77 0.83
CA GLY A 88 0.12 4.89 1.65
C GLY A 88 0.27 3.47 1.10
N PHE A 89 -0.71 2.96 0.34
CA PHE A 89 -0.68 1.61 -0.24
C PHE A 89 0.44 1.41 -1.26
N PRO A 90 0.59 2.25 -2.31
CA PRO A 90 1.70 2.11 -3.27
C PRO A 90 3.06 2.51 -2.70
N SER A 91 3.12 3.45 -1.75
CA SER A 91 4.39 3.99 -1.23
C SER A 91 5.03 3.07 -0.18
N LEU A 92 4.36 2.86 0.94
CA LEU A 92 4.85 2.05 2.06
C LEU A 92 4.28 0.64 2.04
N GLY A 93 3.03 0.48 1.62
CA GLY A 93 2.36 -0.82 1.58
C GLY A 93 3.04 -1.79 0.63
N ALA A 94 3.33 -1.35 -0.59
CA ALA A 94 3.96 -2.14 -1.66
C ALA A 94 5.22 -2.92 -1.21
N PRO A 95 6.28 -2.27 -0.69
CA PRO A 95 7.48 -2.99 -0.24
C PRO A 95 7.19 -3.92 0.95
N ILE A 96 6.33 -3.50 1.90
CA ILE A 96 5.97 -4.31 3.09
C ILE A 96 5.28 -5.61 2.67
N VAL A 97 4.29 -5.53 1.78
CA VAL A 97 3.53 -6.71 1.36
C VAL A 97 4.27 -7.53 0.32
N LEU A 98 5.18 -6.93 -0.45
CA LEU A 98 6.14 -7.68 -1.27
C LEU A 98 6.99 -8.58 -0.37
N ILE A 99 7.53 -8.05 0.72
CA ILE A 99 8.28 -8.83 1.71
C ILE A 99 7.37 -9.93 2.29
N LEU A 100 6.13 -9.60 2.64
CA LEU A 100 5.17 -10.57 3.18
C LEU A 100 4.89 -11.71 2.18
N GLY A 101 4.69 -11.41 0.90
CA GLY A 101 4.48 -12.40 -0.15
C GLY A 101 5.71 -13.26 -0.40
N ALA A 102 6.89 -12.64 -0.45
CA ALA A 102 8.17 -13.35 -0.55
C ALA A 102 8.41 -14.25 0.67
N LEU A 103 8.06 -13.80 1.87
CA LEU A 103 8.12 -14.59 3.10
C LEU A 103 7.11 -15.74 3.10
N ALA A 104 5.89 -15.53 2.63
CA ALA A 104 4.82 -16.53 2.63
C ALA A 104 5.16 -17.75 1.77
N VAL A 105 5.86 -17.54 0.65
CA VAL A 105 6.27 -18.62 -0.27
C VAL A 105 7.72 -19.03 -0.07
N GLY A 106 8.64 -18.07 0.04
CA GLY A 106 10.09 -18.30 0.10
C GLY A 106 10.52 -19.10 1.33
N SER A 107 9.85 -18.90 2.46
CA SER A 107 10.21 -19.62 3.69
C SER A 107 9.98 -21.12 3.59
N GLU A 108 9.01 -21.56 2.80
CA GLU A 108 8.75 -22.99 2.60
C GLU A 108 9.91 -23.69 1.84
N TYR A 109 10.64 -22.95 1.00
CA TYR A 109 11.87 -23.43 0.36
C TYR A 109 13.02 -23.49 1.36
N SER A 110 13.21 -22.44 2.17
CA SER A 110 14.29 -22.39 3.17
C SER A 110 14.18 -23.48 4.23
N TRP A 111 12.96 -23.87 4.60
CA TRP A 111 12.68 -24.90 5.61
C TRP A 111 12.35 -26.27 5.00
N ALA A 112 12.53 -26.43 3.67
CA ALA A 112 12.18 -27.66 2.92
C ALA A 112 10.75 -28.19 3.17
N THR A 113 9.83 -27.32 3.59
CA THR A 113 8.50 -27.72 4.06
C THR A 113 7.59 -28.15 2.91
N PHE A 114 7.82 -27.63 1.70
CA PHE A 114 7.11 -28.13 0.51
C PHE A 114 7.30 -29.62 0.29
N LYS A 115 8.47 -30.19 0.61
CA LYS A 115 8.72 -31.63 0.47
C LYS A 115 7.79 -32.44 1.39
N THR A 116 7.71 -32.04 2.66
CA THR A 116 6.87 -32.67 3.67
C THR A 116 5.38 -32.56 3.37
N VAL A 117 4.91 -31.41 2.85
CA VAL A 117 3.50 -31.23 2.48
C VAL A 117 3.14 -32.07 1.26
N LEU A 118 4.03 -32.15 0.28
CA LEU A 118 3.76 -32.85 -0.98
C LEU A 118 3.87 -34.37 -0.88
N THR A 119 4.54 -34.94 0.14
CA THR A 119 4.53 -36.39 0.38
C THR A 119 3.13 -36.92 0.75
N GLN A 120 2.27 -36.06 1.31
CA GLN A 120 0.86 -36.39 1.60
C GLN A 120 -0.02 -36.45 0.33
N ARG A 121 0.59 -36.29 -0.86
CA ARG A 121 -0.05 -36.27 -2.19
C ARG A 121 -1.22 -35.27 -2.35
N PRO A 122 -1.24 -34.07 -1.73
CA PRO A 122 -2.19 -33.05 -2.14
C PRO A 122 -1.85 -32.55 -3.55
N SER A 123 -2.84 -32.07 -4.30
CA SER A 123 -2.55 -31.48 -5.60
C SER A 123 -1.70 -30.22 -5.44
N ARG A 124 -0.56 -30.15 -6.15
CA ARG A 124 0.41 -29.04 -6.05
C ARG A 124 -0.27 -27.67 -6.19
N LEU A 125 -1.18 -27.55 -7.14
CA LEU A 125 -1.95 -26.32 -7.37
C LEU A 125 -2.92 -26.00 -6.23
N ALA A 126 -3.55 -26.99 -5.59
CA ALA A 126 -4.44 -26.71 -4.46
C ALA A 126 -3.67 -26.18 -3.23
N VAL A 127 -2.44 -26.64 -3.01
CA VAL A 127 -1.57 -26.11 -1.95
C VAL A 127 -1.18 -24.67 -2.28
N PHE A 128 -0.74 -24.42 -3.52
CA PHE A 128 -0.28 -23.11 -3.94
C PHE A 128 -1.41 -22.06 -3.91
N PHE A 129 -2.56 -22.35 -4.50
CA PHE A 129 -3.71 -21.45 -4.45
C PHE A 129 -4.29 -21.30 -3.05
N GLY A 130 -4.26 -22.34 -2.21
CA GLY A 130 -4.64 -22.22 -0.79
C GLY A 130 -3.78 -21.20 -0.05
N LYS A 131 -2.47 -21.16 -0.34
CA LYS A 131 -1.53 -20.18 0.21
C LYS A 131 -1.77 -18.77 -0.31
N LEU A 132 -1.97 -18.60 -1.63
CA LEU A 132 -2.28 -17.30 -2.21
C LEU A 132 -3.62 -16.73 -1.70
N LEU A 133 -4.63 -17.58 -1.53
CA LEU A 133 -5.90 -17.17 -0.92
C LEU A 133 -5.72 -16.77 0.55
N ALA A 134 -4.92 -17.51 1.33
CA ALA A 134 -4.61 -17.14 2.71
C ALA A 134 -3.91 -15.77 2.77
N LEU A 135 -2.95 -15.55 1.87
CA LEU A 135 -2.27 -14.26 1.73
C LEU A 135 -3.26 -13.15 1.38
N GLY A 136 -4.15 -13.37 0.41
CA GLY A 136 -5.20 -12.41 0.04
C GLY A 136 -6.13 -12.04 1.19
N VAL A 137 -6.52 -13.00 2.04
CA VAL A 137 -7.32 -12.75 3.25
C VAL A 137 -6.53 -11.91 4.26
N VAL A 138 -5.25 -12.23 4.50
CA VAL A 138 -4.40 -11.43 5.40
C VAL A 138 -4.25 -10.00 4.90
N LEU A 139 -4.08 -9.80 3.59
CA LEU A 139 -4.04 -8.47 2.99
C LEU A 139 -5.36 -7.71 3.17
N ALA A 140 -6.52 -8.37 2.98
CA ALA A 140 -7.82 -7.75 3.18
C ALA A 140 -8.00 -7.29 4.64
N LEU A 141 -7.61 -8.14 5.60
CA LEU A 141 -7.63 -7.77 7.01
C LEU A 141 -6.67 -6.61 7.32
N LEU A 142 -5.48 -6.61 6.72
CA LEU A 142 -4.51 -5.53 6.89
C LEU A 142 -5.06 -4.18 6.38
N VAL A 143 -5.69 -4.17 5.20
CA VAL A 143 -6.33 -2.96 4.65
C VAL A 143 -7.42 -2.46 5.59
N VAL A 144 -8.30 -3.34 6.06
CA VAL A 144 -9.35 -2.97 7.03
C VAL A 144 -8.74 -2.38 8.30
N LEU A 145 -7.68 -3.00 8.85
CA LEU A 145 -7.00 -2.50 10.05
C LEU A 145 -6.39 -1.11 9.83
N ILE A 146 -5.81 -0.85 8.65
CA ILE A 146 -5.25 0.45 8.28
C ILE A 146 -6.33 1.53 8.28
N PHE A 147 -7.46 1.26 7.64
CA PHE A 147 -8.60 2.20 7.62
C PHE A 147 -9.20 2.41 9.00
N VAL A 148 -9.36 1.35 9.80
CA VAL A 148 -9.86 1.46 11.18
C VAL A 148 -8.91 2.29 12.05
N ALA A 149 -7.60 2.05 11.96
CA ALA A 149 -6.61 2.79 12.74
C ALA A 149 -6.52 4.27 12.34
N GLY A 150 -6.58 4.57 11.04
CA GLY A 150 -6.62 5.94 10.57
C GLY A 150 -7.92 6.65 10.93
N ALA A 151 -9.08 6.00 10.78
CA ALA A 151 -10.36 6.56 11.20
C ALA A 151 -10.38 6.84 12.71
N ALA A 152 -9.95 5.88 13.54
CA ALA A 152 -9.83 6.08 14.98
C ALA A 152 -8.92 7.26 15.34
N SER A 153 -7.78 7.39 14.65
CA SER A 153 -6.84 8.51 14.86
C SER A 153 -7.47 9.84 14.45
N GLY A 154 -8.15 9.89 13.30
CA GLY A 154 -8.87 11.07 12.84
C GLY A 154 -10.00 11.49 13.77
N TYR A 155 -10.76 10.53 14.33
CA TYR A 155 -11.82 10.83 15.30
C TYR A 155 -11.26 11.44 16.60
N VAL A 156 -10.11 10.93 17.07
CA VAL A 156 -9.41 11.50 18.22
C VAL A 156 -8.97 12.94 17.92
N ILE A 157 -8.34 13.18 16.78
CA ILE A 157 -7.87 14.52 16.40
C ILE A 157 -9.03 15.50 16.21
N ALA A 158 -10.09 15.11 15.50
CA ALA A 158 -11.28 15.94 15.34
C ALA A 158 -11.92 16.29 16.70
N GLY A 159 -11.96 15.35 17.64
CA GLY A 159 -12.43 15.60 19.00
C GLY A 159 -11.56 16.58 19.79
N LEU A 160 -10.24 16.59 19.55
CA LEU A 160 -9.31 17.52 20.20
C LEU A 160 -9.33 18.92 19.58
N SER A 161 -9.56 19.02 18.27
CA SER A 161 -9.56 20.29 17.53
C SER A 161 -10.93 20.93 17.35
N GLY A 162 -12.01 20.26 17.77
CA GLY A 162 -13.38 20.72 17.50
C GLY A 162 -13.78 20.59 16.01
N GLY A 163 -13.13 19.67 15.29
CA GLY A 163 -13.34 19.43 13.87
C GLY A 163 -14.58 18.60 13.56
N SER A 164 -14.81 18.37 12.26
CA SER A 164 -15.90 17.51 11.76
C SER A 164 -15.72 16.07 12.25
N LEU A 165 -16.76 15.51 12.86
CA LEU A 165 -16.85 14.08 13.23
C LEU A 165 -17.56 13.26 12.14
N THR A 166 -17.76 13.84 10.96
CA THR A 166 -18.43 13.16 9.86
C THR A 166 -17.51 12.11 9.28
N GLY A 167 -17.98 10.85 9.19
CA GLY A 167 -17.22 9.77 8.58
C GLY A 167 -17.24 9.85 7.04
N PRO A 168 -16.32 9.14 6.37
CA PRO A 168 -16.27 9.15 4.91
C PRO A 168 -17.51 8.46 4.31
N PRO A 169 -17.91 8.80 3.08
CA PRO A 169 -19.03 8.13 2.41
C PRO A 169 -18.79 6.62 2.29
N ALA A 170 -19.77 5.79 2.69
CA ALA A 170 -19.61 4.34 2.71
C ALA A 170 -19.25 3.74 1.34
N GLY A 171 -19.80 4.31 0.25
CA GLY A 171 -19.48 3.89 -1.11
C GLY A 171 -18.03 4.16 -1.52
N GLU A 172 -17.48 5.29 -1.06
CA GLU A 172 -16.09 5.65 -1.30
C GLU A 172 -15.14 4.76 -0.48
N LEU A 173 -15.48 4.51 0.79
CA LEU A 173 -14.74 3.61 1.65
C LEU A 173 -14.65 2.19 1.07
N ILE A 174 -15.76 1.63 0.55
CA ILE A 174 -15.75 0.30 -0.08
C ILE A 174 -14.85 0.26 -1.31
N ARG A 175 -14.89 1.31 -2.14
CA ARG A 175 -14.00 1.42 -3.32
C ARG A 175 -12.53 1.51 -2.90
N ALA A 176 -12.23 2.29 -1.86
CA ALA A 176 -10.88 2.45 -1.34
C ALA A 176 -10.34 1.17 -0.70
N LEU A 177 -11.18 0.41 0.02
CA LEU A 177 -10.84 -0.92 0.52
C LEU A 177 -10.48 -1.88 -0.62
N GLY A 178 -11.28 -1.89 -1.68
CA GLY A 178 -11.03 -2.71 -2.87
C GLY A 178 -9.75 -2.30 -3.62
N ALA A 179 -9.54 -1.00 -3.82
CA ALA A 179 -8.35 -0.45 -4.46
C ALA A 179 -7.08 -0.75 -3.66
N GLY A 180 -7.09 -0.48 -2.34
CA GLY A 180 -5.97 -0.81 -1.45
C GLY A 180 -5.66 -2.30 -1.45
N TRP A 181 -6.68 -3.16 -1.40
CA TRP A 181 -6.49 -4.61 -1.47
C TRP A 181 -5.85 -5.05 -2.79
N LEU A 182 -6.32 -4.52 -3.92
CA LEU A 182 -5.78 -4.85 -5.24
C LEU A 182 -4.32 -4.41 -5.39
N ILE A 183 -3.99 -3.18 -4.97
CA ILE A 183 -2.61 -2.67 -4.96
C ILE A 183 -1.72 -3.62 -4.16
N LEU A 184 -2.12 -3.96 -2.93
CA LEU A 184 -1.32 -4.86 -2.10
C LEU A 184 -1.23 -6.28 -2.67
N ALA A 185 -2.28 -6.77 -3.34
CA ALA A 185 -2.29 -8.08 -3.97
C ALA A 185 -1.28 -8.16 -5.13
N VAL A 186 -1.14 -7.12 -5.95
CA VAL A 186 -0.12 -7.06 -7.02
C VAL A 186 1.28 -7.21 -6.43
N TRP A 187 1.62 -6.41 -5.42
CA TRP A 187 2.96 -6.40 -4.83
C TRP A 187 3.27 -7.68 -4.04
N ALA A 188 2.27 -8.22 -3.33
CA ALA A 188 2.43 -9.48 -2.61
C ALA A 188 2.58 -10.68 -3.56
N THR A 189 1.83 -10.70 -4.67
CA THR A 189 1.96 -11.75 -5.69
C THR A 189 3.27 -11.64 -6.47
N LEU A 190 3.80 -10.43 -6.69
CA LEU A 190 5.15 -10.23 -7.20
C LEU A 190 6.20 -10.83 -6.26
N GLY A 191 6.12 -10.53 -4.96
CA GLY A 191 7.01 -11.13 -3.96
C GLY A 191 6.94 -12.66 -3.93
N ALA A 192 5.72 -13.21 -4.00
CA ALA A 192 5.47 -14.66 -4.09
C ALA A 192 6.05 -15.28 -5.39
N LEU A 193 5.90 -14.59 -6.53
CA LEU A 193 6.47 -15.01 -7.81
C LEU A 193 7.99 -15.05 -7.73
N LEU A 194 8.63 -13.98 -7.26
CA LEU A 194 10.08 -13.91 -7.11
C LEU A 194 10.60 -15.02 -6.18
N ALA A 195 9.92 -15.26 -5.05
CA ALA A 195 10.28 -16.35 -4.15
C ALA A 195 10.14 -17.73 -4.80
N THR A 196 9.13 -17.93 -5.65
CA THR A 196 8.93 -19.18 -6.41
C THR A 196 10.00 -19.37 -7.48
N LEU A 197 10.37 -18.29 -8.19
CA LEU A 197 11.38 -18.30 -9.24
C LEU A 197 12.79 -18.54 -8.68
N LEU A 198 13.11 -17.90 -7.56
CA LEU A 198 14.45 -17.87 -6.98
C LEU A 198 14.67 -18.94 -5.91
N ARG A 199 13.59 -19.58 -5.42
CA ARG A 199 13.59 -20.55 -4.31
C ARG A 199 14.29 -20.02 -3.05
N SER A 200 14.24 -18.71 -2.85
CA SER A 200 14.94 -18.03 -1.76
C SER A 200 14.14 -16.83 -1.30
N THR A 201 13.92 -16.74 0.02
CA THR A 201 13.30 -15.56 0.64
C THR A 201 14.21 -14.33 0.46
N ALA A 202 15.51 -14.48 0.72
CA ALA A 202 16.45 -13.36 0.73
C ALA A 202 16.63 -12.74 -0.66
N LEU A 203 16.78 -13.58 -1.70
CA LEU A 203 16.92 -13.09 -3.08
C LEU A 203 15.62 -12.43 -3.58
N ALA A 204 14.46 -13.02 -3.24
CA ALA A 204 13.17 -12.46 -3.62
C ALA A 204 12.92 -11.09 -2.99
N VAL A 205 13.23 -10.95 -1.69
CA VAL A 205 13.14 -9.66 -0.99
C VAL A 205 14.14 -8.66 -1.58
N GLY A 206 15.41 -9.03 -1.74
CA GLY A 206 16.44 -8.12 -2.25
C GLY A 206 16.11 -7.58 -3.64
N ILE A 207 15.80 -8.46 -4.60
CA ILE A 207 15.46 -8.05 -5.97
C ILE A 207 14.14 -7.29 -6.00
N GLY A 208 13.14 -7.76 -5.25
CA GLY A 208 11.83 -7.11 -5.22
C GLY A 208 11.86 -5.70 -4.63
N LEU A 209 12.68 -5.46 -3.60
CA LEU A 209 12.86 -4.13 -3.03
C LEU A 209 13.65 -3.20 -3.97
N VAL A 210 14.69 -3.69 -4.64
CA VAL A 210 15.40 -2.92 -5.68
C VAL A 210 14.44 -2.49 -6.79
N TYR A 211 13.54 -3.38 -7.19
CA TYR A 211 12.50 -3.07 -8.17
C TYR A 211 11.50 -2.03 -7.65
N SER A 212 10.88 -2.30 -6.49
CA SER A 212 9.80 -1.49 -5.91
C SER A 212 10.24 -0.08 -5.49
N LEU A 213 11.43 0.05 -4.90
CA LEU A 213 11.91 1.32 -4.32
C LEU A 213 12.87 2.08 -5.23
N GLY A 214 13.60 1.37 -6.07
CA GLY A 214 14.66 1.95 -6.90
C GLY A 214 14.28 2.04 -8.36
N LEU A 215 14.12 0.88 -9.01
CA LEU A 215 14.08 0.79 -10.47
C LEU A 215 12.92 1.59 -11.06
N GLU A 216 11.70 1.39 -10.55
CA GLU A 216 10.52 2.06 -11.09
C GLU A 216 10.56 3.57 -10.84
N GLY A 217 10.96 3.99 -9.63
CA GLY A 217 11.13 5.41 -9.30
C GLY A 217 12.20 6.10 -10.14
N ILE A 218 13.31 5.42 -10.45
CA ILE A 218 14.33 5.95 -11.38
C ILE A 218 13.72 6.08 -12.77
N ILE A 219 13.08 5.02 -13.28
CA ILE A 219 12.49 5.01 -14.63
C ILE A 219 11.48 6.13 -14.76
N THR A 220 10.66 6.43 -13.76
CA THR A 220 9.57 7.42 -13.89
C THR A 220 10.03 8.87 -13.74
N ASN A 221 11.19 9.09 -13.11
CA ASN A 221 11.75 10.42 -12.89
C ASN A 221 12.78 10.83 -13.96
N LEU A 222 13.03 10.02 -15.00
CA LEU A 222 13.89 10.46 -16.11
C LEU A 222 13.20 11.56 -16.92
N PRO A 223 13.90 12.63 -17.31
CA PRO A 223 13.35 13.74 -18.08
C PRO A 223 13.22 13.38 -19.58
N ILE A 224 12.66 12.22 -19.90
CA ILE A 224 12.45 11.73 -21.26
C ILE A 224 11.00 12.05 -21.65
N GLN A 225 10.80 12.73 -22.78
CA GLN A 225 9.48 13.21 -23.21
C GLN A 225 8.92 12.48 -24.44
N ASN A 226 9.44 11.29 -24.75
CA ASN A 226 8.97 10.50 -25.88
C ASN A 226 7.65 9.77 -25.56
N GLU A 227 6.74 9.71 -26.53
CA GLU A 227 5.45 9.01 -26.41
C GLU A 227 5.63 7.54 -26.02
N THR A 228 6.59 6.84 -26.64
CA THR A 228 6.90 5.43 -26.29
C THR A 228 7.32 5.27 -24.82
N TYR A 229 7.97 6.28 -24.25
CA TYR A 229 8.40 6.24 -22.85
C TYR A 229 7.22 6.48 -21.91
N LYS A 230 6.27 7.36 -22.28
CA LYS A 230 5.02 7.55 -21.56
C LYS A 230 4.18 6.26 -21.57
N ASP A 231 4.04 5.63 -22.74
CA ASP A 231 3.34 4.34 -22.86
C ASP A 231 3.91 3.30 -21.89
N VAL A 232 5.25 3.17 -21.82
CA VAL A 232 5.89 2.22 -20.91
C VAL A 232 5.57 2.52 -19.45
N ILE A 233 5.66 3.78 -19.03
CA ILE A 233 5.33 4.23 -17.66
C ILE A 233 3.88 3.93 -17.32
N GLU A 234 2.95 4.15 -18.27
CA GLU A 234 1.52 3.88 -18.10
C GLU A 234 1.19 2.40 -17.93
N PHE A 235 2.09 1.48 -18.29
CA PHE A 235 1.94 0.05 -18.03
C PHE A 235 2.67 -0.43 -16.76
N LEU A 236 3.49 0.39 -16.09
CA LEU A 236 4.21 -0.09 -14.92
C LEU A 236 3.28 -0.30 -13.71
N PRO A 237 3.43 -1.40 -12.95
CA PRO A 237 2.52 -1.74 -11.87
C PRO A 237 2.55 -0.74 -10.70
N GLY A 238 3.68 -0.12 -10.38
CA GLY A 238 3.77 0.89 -9.33
C GLY A 238 3.17 2.23 -9.72
N GLN A 239 3.29 2.65 -10.98
CA GLN A 239 2.61 3.81 -11.51
C GLN A 239 1.10 3.62 -11.51
N ASN A 240 0.61 2.49 -12.01
CA ASN A 240 -0.82 2.16 -11.93
C ASN A 240 -1.32 2.05 -10.48
N SER A 241 -0.49 1.56 -9.56
CA SER A 241 -0.82 1.57 -8.12
C SER A 241 -0.95 3.00 -7.58
N THR A 242 -0.10 3.91 -8.04
CA THR A 242 -0.11 5.32 -7.66
C THR A 242 -1.30 6.07 -8.28
N PHE A 243 -1.61 5.83 -9.55
CA PHE A 243 -2.78 6.42 -10.22
C PHE A 243 -4.09 5.95 -9.60
N LEU A 244 -4.22 4.64 -9.31
CA LEU A 244 -5.39 4.12 -8.63
C LEU A 244 -5.53 4.72 -7.22
N ALA A 245 -4.44 4.85 -6.47
CA ALA A 245 -4.48 5.49 -5.17
C ALA A 245 -4.81 6.98 -5.23
N GLY A 246 -4.27 7.68 -6.22
CA GLY A 246 -4.49 9.12 -6.46
C GLY A 246 -5.88 9.46 -6.96
N SER A 247 -6.63 8.49 -7.51
CA SER A 247 -8.04 8.70 -7.89
C SER A 247 -8.95 9.06 -6.72
N PHE A 248 -8.49 8.83 -5.48
CA PHE A 248 -9.19 9.21 -4.26
C PHE A 248 -8.74 10.55 -3.69
N SER A 249 -7.63 11.13 -4.18
CA SER A 249 -7.02 12.34 -3.63
C SER A 249 -7.40 13.65 -4.33
N GLU A 250 -8.41 13.64 -5.21
CA GLU A 250 -8.90 14.85 -5.92
C GLU A 250 -9.40 15.98 -4.99
N GLN A 251 -9.45 15.76 -3.67
CA GLN A 251 -9.94 16.71 -2.67
C GLN A 251 -8.82 17.42 -1.87
N GLY A 252 -7.53 17.16 -2.15
CA GLY A 252 -6.38 17.77 -1.46
C GLY A 252 -5.48 18.64 -2.35
N LEU A 253 -4.83 19.66 -1.75
CA LEU A 253 -4.06 20.71 -2.43
C LEU A 253 -3.14 20.18 -3.55
N ALA A 254 -3.34 20.71 -4.77
CA ALA A 254 -2.40 20.70 -5.89
C ALA A 254 -1.77 19.34 -6.28
N SER A 255 -2.52 18.24 -6.22
CA SER A 255 -2.08 17.00 -6.89
C SER A 255 -2.40 17.07 -8.38
N PRO A 256 -1.43 16.93 -9.30
CA PRO A 256 -1.71 16.83 -10.73
C PRO A 256 -2.71 15.71 -10.98
N GLN A 257 -3.74 15.98 -11.79
CA GLN A 257 -4.72 14.97 -12.16
C GLN A 257 -3.98 13.76 -12.76
N PRO A 258 -4.25 12.52 -12.32
CA PRO A 258 -3.54 11.37 -12.82
C PRO A 258 -3.74 11.27 -14.34
N PRO A 259 -2.67 10.99 -15.12
CA PRO A 259 -2.74 10.91 -16.57
C PRO A 259 -3.61 9.74 -17.09
N VAL A 260 -3.95 8.79 -16.21
CA VAL A 260 -4.68 7.56 -16.52
C VAL A 260 -5.91 7.44 -15.63
N ASP A 261 -7.04 7.03 -16.22
CA ASP A 261 -8.29 6.82 -15.48
C ASP A 261 -8.17 5.68 -14.46
N ALA A 262 -8.88 5.81 -13.33
CA ALA A 262 -8.90 4.80 -12.27
C ALA A 262 -9.32 3.39 -12.74
N TRP A 263 -10.21 3.30 -13.74
CA TRP A 263 -10.66 2.01 -14.29
C TRP A 263 -9.57 1.32 -15.11
N GLN A 264 -8.78 2.08 -15.87
CA GLN A 264 -7.64 1.56 -16.63
C GLN A 264 -6.57 1.03 -15.68
N ALA A 265 -6.23 1.82 -14.66
CA ALA A 265 -5.29 1.41 -13.62
C ALA A 265 -5.74 0.12 -12.92
N THR A 266 -7.04 0.01 -12.61
CA THR A 266 -7.62 -1.21 -12.03
C THR A 266 -7.45 -2.43 -12.94
N LEU A 267 -7.71 -2.29 -14.25
CA LEU A 267 -7.55 -3.39 -15.20
C LEU A 267 -6.10 -3.82 -15.35
N VAL A 268 -5.16 -2.87 -15.41
CA VAL A 268 -3.73 -3.17 -15.49
C VAL A 268 -3.28 -3.93 -14.25
N LEU A 269 -3.66 -3.49 -13.05
CA LEU A 269 -3.31 -4.18 -11.80
C LEU A 269 -3.93 -5.58 -11.70
N LEU A 270 -5.17 -5.76 -12.17
CA LEU A 270 -5.79 -7.09 -12.27
C LEU A 270 -5.02 -8.00 -13.24
N ALA A 271 -4.60 -7.47 -14.40
CA ALA A 271 -3.80 -8.20 -15.37
C ALA A 271 -2.44 -8.62 -14.79
N TYR A 272 -1.73 -7.72 -14.08
CA TYR A 272 -0.48 -8.05 -13.41
C TYR A 272 -0.66 -9.08 -12.30
N THR A 273 -1.70 -8.94 -11.46
CA THR A 273 -2.00 -9.94 -10.42
C THR A 273 -2.22 -11.31 -11.06
N ALA A 274 -3.05 -11.39 -12.10
CA ALA A 274 -3.31 -12.63 -12.82
C ALA A 274 -2.02 -13.20 -13.44
N LEU A 275 -1.21 -12.36 -14.09
CA LEU A 275 0.06 -12.73 -14.70
C LEU A 275 1.03 -13.32 -13.66
N PHE A 276 1.23 -12.64 -12.53
CA PHE A 276 2.15 -13.10 -11.48
C PHE A 276 1.68 -14.41 -10.84
N VAL A 277 0.39 -14.54 -10.57
CA VAL A 277 -0.19 -15.78 -10.04
C VAL A 277 -0.04 -16.94 -11.03
N LEU A 278 -0.33 -16.71 -12.31
CA LEU A 278 -0.21 -17.72 -13.36
C LEU A 278 1.24 -18.16 -13.55
N LEU A 279 2.18 -17.21 -13.67
CA LEU A 279 3.61 -17.51 -13.79
C LEU A 279 4.11 -18.30 -12.59
N ALA A 280 3.77 -17.87 -11.37
CA ALA A 280 4.19 -18.56 -10.15
C ALA A 280 3.60 -19.98 -10.08
N ALA A 281 2.32 -20.15 -10.42
CA ALA A 281 1.66 -21.45 -10.45
C ALA A 281 2.25 -22.39 -11.51
N LEU A 282 2.56 -21.88 -12.71
CA LEU A 282 3.18 -22.65 -13.79
C LEU A 282 4.59 -23.11 -13.40
N VAL A 283 5.39 -22.21 -12.84
CA VAL A 283 6.74 -22.51 -12.35
C VAL A 283 6.68 -23.54 -11.23
N PHE A 284 5.78 -23.36 -10.26
CA PHE A 284 5.60 -24.29 -9.14
C PHE A 284 5.15 -25.68 -9.60
N ARG A 285 4.29 -25.75 -10.63
CA ARG A 285 3.81 -27.01 -11.20
C ARG A 285 4.92 -27.76 -11.95
N ARG A 286 5.71 -27.06 -12.77
CA ARG A 286 6.71 -27.67 -13.65
C ARG A 286 8.01 -28.04 -12.92
N ARG A 287 8.37 -27.29 -11.88
CA ARG A 287 9.63 -27.50 -11.18
C ARG A 287 9.48 -28.55 -10.08
N ASP A 288 10.39 -29.52 -10.06
CA ASP A 288 10.45 -30.49 -8.97
C ASP A 288 10.95 -29.89 -7.67
N VAL A 289 10.32 -30.34 -6.59
CA VAL A 289 10.63 -29.92 -5.23
C VAL A 289 11.63 -30.93 -4.68
N ASN A 290 12.93 -30.63 -4.83
CA ASN A 290 14.02 -31.45 -4.31
C ASN A 290 14.22 -31.23 -2.80
#